data_AF-A0A378FT08-F1
#
_entry.id   AF-A0A378FT08-F1
#
_cell.length_a   1.000
_cell.length_b   1.000
_cell.length_c   1.000
_cell.angle_alpha   90.00
_cell.angle_beta   90.00
_cell.angle_gamma   90.00
#
_symmetry.space_group_name_H-M   'P 1'
#
loop_
_entity.id
_entity.type
_entity.pdbx_description
1 polymer ?
#
loop_
_entity_poly.entity_id
_entity_poly.type
_entity_poly.pdbx_seq_one_letter_code
_entity_poly.pdbx_strand_id
1 'polypeptide(L)'
;MLSSNSLNQAFARLWGIAGKVGDNNRQSGRYRTWTGHSVRVGGAIELFKAGYSLEKITEMGNWSDPKMVFRYIRGYLASEKAMVSFMRNHLDDI
;
A
#
# COMPACT_ATOMS: atom_id res chain seq x y z
N MET A 1 -2.33 -6.71 27.41
CA MET A 1 -2.20 -6.57 25.95
C MET A 1 -3.56 -6.15 25.38
N LEU A 2 -3.61 -5.26 24.40
CA LEU A 2 -4.88 -4.88 23.74
C LEU A 2 -5.41 -6.07 22.94
N SER A 3 -6.74 -6.29 22.96
CA SER A 3 -7.35 -7.32 22.12
C SER A 3 -7.31 -6.91 20.64
N SER A 4 -7.29 -7.89 19.73
CA SER A 4 -7.36 -7.64 18.27
C SER A 4 -8.60 -6.82 17.89
N ASN A 5 -9.71 -7.03 18.61
CA ASN A 5 -10.95 -6.27 18.41
C ASN A 5 -10.79 -4.81 18.84
N SER A 6 -10.19 -4.56 20.01
CA SER A 6 -9.91 -3.21 20.49
C SER A 6 -8.97 -2.45 19.56
N LEU A 7 -7.94 -3.13 19.03
CA LEU A 7 -7.00 -2.54 18.07
C LEU A 7 -7.67 -2.18 16.75
N ASN A 8 -8.49 -3.08 16.20
CA ASN A 8 -9.24 -2.80 14.96
C ASN A 8 -10.28 -1.68 15.15
N GLN A 9 -10.92 -1.59 16.32
CA GLN A 9 -11.80 -0.45 16.63
C GLN A 9 -11.02 0.86 16.69
N ALA A 10 -9.82 0.87 17.27
CA ALA A 10 -8.96 2.04 17.27
C ALA A 10 -8.60 2.47 15.84
N PHE A 11 -8.19 1.54 14.97
CA PHE A 11 -7.93 1.85 13.56
C PHE A 11 -9.14 2.35 12.80
N ALA A 12 -10.32 1.77 13.05
CA ALA A 12 -11.56 2.23 12.45
C ALA A 12 -11.91 3.66 12.87
N ARG A 13 -11.68 4.02 14.15
CA ARG A 13 -11.85 5.40 14.62
C ARG A 13 -10.81 6.35 14.04
N LEU A 14 -9.54 5.94 13.97
CA LEU A 14 -8.47 6.72 13.34
C LEU A 14 -8.79 7.02 11.87
N TRP A 15 -9.34 6.07 11.13
CA TRP A 15 -9.83 6.29 9.77
C TRP A 15 -10.94 7.36 9.70
N GLY A 16 -11.86 7.36 10.67
CA GLY A 16 -12.89 8.39 10.77
C GLY A 16 -12.32 9.79 11.04
N ILE A 17 -11.27 9.89 11.86
CA ILE A 17 -10.63 11.16 12.25
C ILE A 17 -9.72 11.70 11.16
N ALA A 18 -8.87 10.85 10.57
CA ALA A 18 -7.94 11.25 9.51
C ALA A 18 -8.64 11.79 8.26
N GLY A 19 -9.96 11.59 8.17
CA GLY A 19 -10.77 11.86 7.00
C GLY A 19 -10.66 10.70 6.02
N LYS A 20 -11.67 10.56 5.17
CA LYS A 20 -11.63 9.65 4.01
C LYS A 20 -10.63 10.18 2.97
N VAL A 21 -9.35 10.32 3.34
CA VAL A 21 -8.30 10.91 2.49
C VAL A 21 -8.20 10.07 1.22
N GLY A 22 -8.81 10.57 0.14
CA GLY A 22 -8.77 9.98 -1.20
C GLY A 22 -10.08 9.39 -1.75
N ASP A 23 -11.19 9.45 -1.02
CA ASP A 23 -12.37 8.60 -1.33
C ASP A 23 -13.39 9.23 -2.30
N ASN A 24 -12.91 9.84 -3.40
CA ASN A 24 -13.81 10.43 -4.40
C ASN A 24 -14.20 9.50 -5.54
N ASN A 25 -13.57 8.33 -5.76
CA ASN A 25 -14.04 7.47 -6.87
C ASN A 25 -13.50 6.02 -6.98
N ARG A 26 -12.87 5.41 -5.96
CA ARG A 26 -12.16 4.11 -6.17
C ARG A 26 -12.43 2.99 -5.18
N GLN A 27 -13.07 3.23 -4.04
CA GLN A 27 -13.45 2.14 -3.14
C GLN A 27 -14.78 1.52 -3.62
N SER A 28 -14.68 0.55 -4.54
CA SER A 28 -15.62 -0.58 -4.55
C SER A 28 -15.84 -1.00 -3.09
N GLY A 29 -17.09 -1.11 -2.63
CA GLY A 29 -17.55 -1.08 -1.21
C GLY A 29 -16.95 -2.10 -0.21
N ARG A 30 -15.85 -2.77 -0.56
CA ARG A 30 -15.11 -3.75 0.21
C ARG A 30 -14.26 -3.17 1.36
N TYR A 31 -13.74 -1.96 1.25
CA TYR A 31 -12.85 -1.38 2.28
C TYR A 31 -13.47 -0.13 2.89
N ARG A 32 -14.15 -0.28 4.04
CA ARG A 32 -14.90 0.79 4.69
C ARG A 32 -14.12 1.52 5.80
N THR A 33 -13.07 0.88 6.35
CA THR A 33 -12.19 1.42 7.41
C THR A 33 -10.80 0.78 7.38
N TRP A 34 -9.83 1.37 8.10
CA TRP A 34 -8.56 0.71 8.37
C TRP A 34 -8.68 -0.44 9.38
N THR A 35 -7.82 -1.44 9.24
CA THR A 35 -7.62 -2.57 10.16
C THR A 35 -6.13 -2.78 10.42
N GLY A 36 -5.77 -3.73 11.29
CA GLY A 36 -4.36 -4.12 11.47
C GLY A 36 -3.67 -4.55 10.17
N HIS A 37 -4.40 -5.15 9.23
CA HIS A 37 -3.85 -5.48 7.91
C HIS A 37 -3.47 -4.23 7.10
N SER A 38 -4.26 -3.15 7.20
CA SER A 38 -3.96 -1.87 6.56
C SER A 38 -2.63 -1.30 7.03
N VAL A 39 -2.33 -1.40 8.32
CA VAL A 39 -1.05 -0.95 8.89
C VAL A 39 0.11 -1.77 8.33
N ARG A 40 -0.02 -3.09 8.28
CA ARG A 40 1.00 -3.98 7.73
C ARG A 40 1.27 -3.69 6.24
N VAL A 41 0.22 -3.42 5.46
CA VAL A 41 0.33 -3.02 4.04
C VAL A 41 1.00 -1.65 3.90
N GLY A 42 0.61 -0.66 4.70
CA GLY A 42 1.22 0.67 4.72
C GLY A 42 2.71 0.60 5.05
N GLY A 43 3.09 -0.19 6.06
CA GLY A 43 4.50 -0.42 6.41
C GLY A 43 5.31 -1.01 5.26
N ALA A 44 4.74 -1.96 4.51
CA ALA A 44 5.40 -2.52 3.31
C ALA A 44 5.71 -1.43 2.26
N ILE A 45 4.75 -0.52 2.05
CA ILE A 45 4.88 0.57 1.08
C ILE A 45 5.94 1.57 1.55
N GLU A 46 5.94 1.95 2.83
CA GLU A 46 6.92 2.89 3.36
C GLU A 46 8.34 2.32 3.36
N LEU A 47 8.51 1.03 3.66
CA LEU A 47 9.81 0.36 3.54
C LEU A 47 10.31 0.31 2.09
N PHE A 48 9.40 0.05 1.15
CA PHE A 48 9.77 0.07 -0.26
C PHE A 48 10.22 1.47 -0.71
N LYS A 49 9.49 2.52 -0.32
CA LYS A 49 9.87 3.92 -0.57
C LYS A 49 11.22 4.28 0.05
N ALA A 50 11.54 3.72 1.20
CA ALA A 50 12.82 3.89 1.87
C ALA A 50 13.97 3.08 1.22
N GLY A 51 13.72 2.35 0.13
CA GLY A 51 14.74 1.64 -0.64
C GLY A 51 15.09 0.24 -0.12
N TYR A 52 14.30 -0.32 0.80
CA TYR A 52 14.51 -1.70 1.24
C TYR A 52 14.15 -2.70 0.13
N SER A 53 14.92 -3.77 0.04
CA SER A 53 14.69 -4.83 -0.93
C SER A 53 13.41 -5.61 -0.64
N LEU A 54 12.85 -6.24 -1.68
CA LEU A 54 11.62 -7.02 -1.56
C LEU A 54 11.74 -8.20 -0.62
N GLU A 55 12.91 -8.82 -0.56
CA GLU A 55 13.22 -9.94 0.33
C GLU A 55 13.13 -9.49 1.78
N LYS A 56 13.76 -8.36 2.13
CA LYS A 56 13.72 -7.78 3.48
C LYS A 56 12.31 -7.38 3.88
N ILE A 57 11.53 -6.80 2.96
CA ILE A 57 10.14 -6.45 3.24
C ILE A 57 9.30 -7.71 3.46
N THR A 58 9.48 -8.72 2.61
CA THR A 58 8.79 -10.01 2.69
C THR A 58 9.05 -10.70 4.03
N GLU A 59 10.33 -10.74 4.44
CA GLU A 59 10.79 -11.28 5.72
C GLU A 59 10.21 -10.51 6.91
N MET A 60 10.42 -9.19 6.97
CA MET A 60 9.98 -8.38 8.12
C MET A 60 8.47 -8.39 8.30
N GLY A 61 7.73 -8.35 7.20
CA GLY A 61 6.28 -8.45 7.30
C GLY A 61 5.77 -9.87 7.38
N ASN A 62 6.60 -10.91 7.37
CA ASN A 62 6.21 -12.31 7.44
C ASN A 62 5.17 -12.71 6.37
N TRP A 63 5.42 -12.33 5.11
CA TRP A 63 4.62 -12.81 3.98
C TRP A 63 5.20 -14.10 3.42
N SER A 64 4.36 -15.11 3.23
CA SER A 64 4.79 -16.40 2.68
C SER A 64 5.11 -16.35 1.18
N ASP A 65 4.60 -15.34 0.47
CA ASP A 65 4.81 -15.18 -0.98
C ASP A 65 5.20 -13.71 -1.29
N PRO A 66 6.38 -13.46 -1.87
CA PRO A 66 6.81 -12.13 -2.32
C PRO A 66 5.82 -11.44 -3.28
N LYS A 67 5.03 -12.21 -4.04
CA LYS A 67 3.97 -11.66 -4.92
C LYS A 67 2.96 -10.81 -4.14
N MET A 68 2.72 -11.13 -2.88
CA MET A 68 1.82 -10.34 -2.03
C MET A 68 2.37 -8.93 -1.78
N VAL A 69 3.66 -8.80 -1.48
CA VAL A 69 4.31 -7.49 -1.31
C VAL A 69 4.24 -6.69 -2.61
N PHE A 70 4.57 -7.32 -3.75
CA PHE A 70 4.44 -6.71 -5.08
C PHE A 70 3.03 -6.15 -5.33
N ARG A 71 1.98 -6.87 -4.96
CA ARG A 71 0.59 -6.40 -5.14
C ARG A 71 0.30 -5.10 -4.38
N TYR A 72 0.93 -4.88 -3.22
CA TYR A 72 0.72 -3.68 -2.41
C TYR A 72 1.53 -2.49 -2.93
N ILE A 73 2.76 -2.71 -3.38
CA ILE A 73 3.63 -1.63 -3.87
C ILE A 73 3.40 -1.28 -5.34
N ARG A 74 2.67 -2.11 -6.11
CA ARG A 74 2.45 -1.90 -7.56
C ARG A 74 1.90 -0.53 -7.94
N GLY A 75 1.15 0.10 -7.04
CA GLY A 75 0.59 1.43 -7.25
C GLY A 75 1.68 2.50 -7.23
N TYR A 76 2.66 2.36 -6.35
CA TYR A 76 3.84 3.22 -6.29
C TYR A 76 4.70 3.06 -7.55
N LEU A 77 4.91 1.82 -8.01
CA LEU A 77 5.67 1.53 -9.23
C LEU A 77 4.96 1.94 -10.54
N ALA A 78 3.72 2.44 -10.48
CA ALA A 78 2.91 2.64 -11.68
C ALA A 78 3.53 3.63 -12.68
N SER A 79 4.19 4.68 -12.18
CA SER A 79 4.88 5.69 -13.00
C SER A 79 6.22 5.23 -13.57
N GLU A 80 6.80 4.15 -13.03
CA GLU A 80 8.12 3.63 -13.40
C GLU A 80 8.02 2.40 -14.32
N LYS A 81 6.81 2.02 -14.72
CA LYS A 81 6.60 0.85 -15.59
C LYS A 81 7.29 1.05 -16.93
N ALA A 82 7.88 -0.03 -17.45
CA ALA A 82 8.59 -0.03 -18.73
C ALA A 82 7.80 0.62 -19.88
N MET A 83 6.49 0.30 -20.00
CA MET A 83 5.63 0.92 -21.02
C MET A 83 5.42 2.42 -20.79
N VAL A 84 5.31 2.87 -19.53
CA VAL A 84 5.15 4.29 -19.20
C VAL A 84 6.43 5.06 -19.52
N SER A 85 7.60 4.48 -19.17
CA SER A 85 8.90 5.04 -19.51
C SER A 85 9.13 5.11 -21.02
N PHE A 86 8.82 4.01 -21.73
CA PHE A 86 8.90 3.94 -23.19
C PHE A 86 8.06 5.01 -23.88
N MET A 87 6.80 5.16 -23.49
CA MET A 87 5.91 6.18 -24.06
C MET A 87 6.35 7.61 -23.72
N ARG A 88 6.87 7.86 -22.51
CA ARG A 88 7.37 9.18 -22.13
C ARG A 88 8.53 9.61 -23.03
N ASN A 89 9.55 8.76 -23.15
CA ASN A 89 10.73 9.06 -23.96
C ASN A 89 10.33 9.31 -25.43
N HIS A 90 9.38 8.55 -25.97
CA HIS A 90 8.95 8.71 -27.36
C HIS A 90 8.12 9.98 -27.62
N LEU A 91 7.47 10.54 -26.60
CA LEU A 91 6.75 11.81 -26.70
C LEU A 91 7.65 13.02 -26.48
N ASP A 92 8.74 12.88 -25.72
CA ASP A 92 9.72 13.94 -25.48
C ASP A 92 10.67 14.17 -26.68
N ASP A 93 10.73 13.21 -27.62
CA ASP A 93 11.53 13.26 -28.85
C ASP A 93 10.82 13.97 -30.05
N ILE A 94 9.59 14.45 -29.87
CA ILE A 94 8.77 15.16 -30.89
C ILE A 94 8.65 16.64 -30.53
#